data_AF-A0AAW3KF45-F1
#
_entry.id   AF-A0AAW3KF45-F1
#
_cell.length_a   1.000
_cell.length_b   1.000
_cell.length_c   1.000
_cell.angle_alpha   90.00
_cell.angle_beta   90.00
_cell.angle_gamma   90.00
#
_symmetry.space_group_name_H-M   'P 1'
#
loop_
_entity.id
_entity.type
_entity.pdbx_description
1 polymer ?
#
loop_
_entity_poly.entity_id
_entity_poly.type
_entity_poly.pdbx_seq_one_letter_code
_entity_poly.pdbx_strand_id
1 'polypeptide(L)'
;MSTQQKLVDSARFLIQTRGYNGFSYADVAEQVQVRKASIHHHFPTKADLARAVVDESRDLIVEQTRILASGTFDPAKQLRAYTGYWEKCIADASAPFCVAGMLATELPTLPDDLAEHVREHFRELSKWLETVLTKGAQMGLFELQGSARLEAESFMSMVYGAMLTARAFSDPKVFADIVESGLGKLLRRADAEAIRS
;
A
#
# COMPACT_ATOMS: atom_id res chain seq x y z
N MET A 1 1.06 20.60 13.39
CA MET A 1 0.38 20.04 12.22
C MET A 1 -0.45 21.13 11.55
N SER A 2 -0.24 21.39 10.26
CA SER A 2 -0.95 22.45 9.51
C SER A 2 -2.41 22.06 9.22
N THR A 3 -3.27 23.01 8.88
CA THR A 3 -4.64 22.73 8.43
C THR A 3 -4.61 21.86 7.16
N GLN A 4 -3.73 22.17 6.21
CA GLN A 4 -3.54 21.37 5.01
C GLN A 4 -3.25 19.90 5.35
N GLN A 5 -2.34 19.63 6.28
CA GLN A 5 -2.02 18.25 6.68
C GLN A 5 -3.23 17.54 7.30
N LYS A 6 -3.99 18.22 8.18
CA LYS A 6 -5.22 17.65 8.76
C LYS A 6 -6.24 17.25 7.69
N LEU A 7 -6.36 18.05 6.62
CA LEU A 7 -7.27 17.75 5.51
C LEU A 7 -6.79 16.51 4.74
N VAL A 8 -5.49 16.40 4.48
CA VAL A 8 -4.91 15.23 3.80
C VAL A 8 -5.07 13.96 4.65
N ASP A 9 -4.78 14.02 5.94
CA ASP A 9 -4.92 12.88 6.85
C ASP A 9 -6.38 12.40 6.95
N SER A 10 -7.33 13.34 7.04
CA SER A 10 -8.77 13.02 7.04
C SER A 10 -9.21 12.41 5.71
N ALA A 11 -8.82 12.99 4.58
CA ALA A 11 -9.14 12.46 3.27
C ALA A 11 -8.50 11.08 3.03
N ARG A 12 -7.28 10.85 3.52
CA ARG A 12 -6.62 9.53 3.48
C ARG A 12 -7.46 8.48 4.18
N PHE A 13 -7.86 8.75 5.43
CA PHE A 13 -8.70 7.83 6.19
C PHE A 13 -10.04 7.55 5.48
N LEU A 14 -10.69 8.58 4.94
CA LEU A 14 -11.94 8.44 4.20
C LEU A 14 -11.77 7.64 2.90
N ILE A 15 -10.71 7.86 2.13
CA ILE A 15 -10.41 7.08 0.92
C ILE A 15 -10.14 5.62 1.28
N GLN A 16 -9.37 5.36 2.33
CA GLN A 16 -9.07 4.00 2.76
C GLN A 16 -10.32 3.24 3.19
N THR A 17 -11.28 3.92 3.83
CA THR A 17 -12.50 3.29 4.37
C THR A 17 -13.67 3.26 3.39
N ARG A 18 -13.78 4.23 2.49
CA ARG A 18 -14.97 4.44 1.64
C ARG A 18 -14.68 4.58 0.14
N GLY A 19 -13.42 4.60 -0.28
CA GLY A 19 -13.04 4.89 -1.67
C GLY A 19 -13.14 6.37 -2.01
N TYR A 20 -12.78 6.73 -3.25
CA TYR A 20 -12.93 8.09 -3.76
C TYR A 20 -14.40 8.47 -3.83
N ASN A 21 -15.27 7.63 -4.37
CA ASN A 21 -16.68 7.99 -4.56
C ASN A 21 -17.46 8.07 -3.24
N GLY A 22 -17.01 7.40 -2.19
CA GLY A 22 -17.68 7.33 -0.90
C GLY A 22 -17.39 8.49 0.09
N PHE A 23 -16.64 9.52 -0.29
CA PHE A 23 -16.41 10.70 0.55
C PHE A 23 -16.71 12.03 -0.14
N SER A 24 -16.94 13.07 0.65
CA SER A 24 -17.16 14.44 0.21
C SER A 24 -16.34 15.44 1.02
N TYR A 25 -16.28 16.69 0.56
CA TYR A 25 -15.72 17.78 1.36
C TYR A 25 -16.52 18.06 2.65
N ALA A 26 -17.79 17.66 2.71
CA ALA A 26 -18.57 17.78 3.94
C ALA A 26 -18.03 16.81 5.00
N ASP A 27 -17.75 15.56 4.62
CA ASP A 27 -17.16 14.55 5.52
C ASP A 27 -15.80 15.03 6.06
N VAL A 28 -14.94 15.57 5.19
CA VAL A 28 -13.62 16.10 5.58
C VAL A 28 -13.76 17.31 6.51
N ALA A 29 -14.69 18.23 6.20
CA ALA A 29 -14.95 19.41 7.01
C ALA A 29 -15.43 19.05 8.41
N GLU A 30 -16.32 18.05 8.51
CA GLU A 30 -16.83 17.52 9.77
C GLU A 30 -15.72 16.86 10.60
N GLN A 31 -14.90 15.99 9.99
CA GLN A 31 -13.83 15.28 10.68
C GLN A 31 -12.72 16.24 11.18
N VAL A 32 -12.42 17.29 10.42
CA VAL A 32 -11.36 18.27 10.76
C VAL A 32 -11.90 19.48 11.56
N GLN A 33 -13.22 19.59 11.72
CA GLN A 33 -13.90 20.70 12.40
C GLN A 33 -13.58 22.07 11.77
N VAL A 34 -13.66 22.13 10.43
CA VAL A 34 -13.42 23.35 9.64
C VAL A 34 -14.59 23.66 8.72
N ARG A 35 -14.63 24.88 8.18
CA ARG A 35 -15.63 25.24 7.16
C ARG A 35 -15.21 24.66 5.81
N LYS A 36 -16.19 24.23 5.00
CA LYS A 36 -15.95 23.74 3.62
C LYS A 36 -15.16 24.75 2.76
N ALA A 37 -15.38 26.05 2.95
CA ALA A 37 -14.64 27.11 2.26
C ALA A 37 -13.12 27.05 2.54
N SER A 38 -12.71 26.64 3.74
CA SER A 38 -11.29 26.46 4.09
C SER A 38 -10.66 25.30 3.32
N ILE A 39 -11.44 24.26 2.99
CA ILE A 39 -10.95 23.15 2.17
C ILE A 39 -10.68 23.63 0.75
N HIS A 40 -11.63 24.35 0.14
CA HIS A 40 -11.46 24.92 -1.21
C HIS A 40 -10.27 25.88 -1.33
N HIS A 41 -9.89 26.55 -0.25
CA HIS A 41 -8.69 27.38 -0.22
C HIS A 41 -7.40 26.55 -0.37
N HIS A 42 -7.34 25.36 0.21
CA HIS A 42 -6.18 24.47 0.12
C HIS A 42 -6.23 23.55 -1.11
N PHE A 43 -7.42 23.07 -1.47
CA PHE A 43 -7.65 22.09 -2.51
C PHE A 43 -8.88 22.53 -3.33
N PRO A 44 -8.67 23.17 -4.49
CA PRO A 44 -9.77 23.71 -5.31
C PRO A 44 -10.81 22.65 -5.66
N THR A 45 -10.35 21.43 -5.99
CA THR A 45 -11.19 20.28 -6.33
C THR A 45 -10.92 19.07 -5.44
N LYS A 46 -11.91 18.18 -5.32
CA LYS A 46 -11.76 16.89 -4.63
C LYS A 46 -10.64 16.04 -5.22
N ALA A 47 -10.41 16.14 -6.53
CA ALA A 47 -9.31 15.46 -7.21
C ALA A 47 -7.94 15.96 -6.70
N ASP A 48 -7.80 17.26 -6.44
CA ASP A 48 -6.55 17.83 -5.89
C ASP A 48 -6.25 17.32 -4.48
N LEU A 49 -7.28 17.21 -3.64
CA LEU A 49 -7.14 16.62 -2.30
C LEU A 49 -6.79 15.13 -2.39
N ALA A 50 -7.47 14.37 -3.25
CA ALA A 50 -7.19 12.94 -3.44
C ALA A 50 -5.79 12.70 -4.02
N ARG A 51 -5.33 13.55 -4.92
CA ARG A 51 -3.96 13.51 -5.47
C ARG A 51 -2.92 13.74 -4.37
N ALA A 52 -3.08 14.77 -3.55
CA ALA A 52 -2.19 15.02 -2.43
C ALA A 52 -2.12 13.82 -1.46
N VAL A 53 -3.25 13.13 -1.24
CA VAL A 53 -3.28 11.87 -0.47
C VAL A 53 -2.47 10.76 -1.16
N VAL A 54 -2.63 10.58 -2.47
CA VAL A 54 -1.91 9.57 -3.25
C VAL A 54 -0.40 9.86 -3.23
N ASP A 55 0.00 11.10 -3.48
CA ASP A 55 1.39 11.54 -3.50
C ASP A 55 2.06 11.30 -2.15
N GLU A 56 1.44 11.73 -1.04
CA GLU A 56 2.01 11.53 0.30
C GLU A 56 2.07 10.03 0.66
N SER A 57 1.05 9.25 0.27
CA SER A 57 1.05 7.80 0.50
C SER A 57 2.13 7.10 -0.31
N ARG A 58 2.36 7.54 -1.55
CA ARG A 58 3.40 7.04 -2.44
C ARG A 58 4.79 7.37 -1.87
N ASP A 59 5.02 8.61 -1.46
CA ASP A 59 6.31 9.05 -0.90
C ASP A 59 6.67 8.26 0.36
N LEU A 60 5.68 7.95 1.22
CA LEU A 60 5.89 7.09 2.38
C LEU A 60 6.33 5.68 1.96
N ILE A 61 5.65 5.07 0.99
CA ILE A 61 5.98 3.72 0.50
C ILE A 61 7.34 3.72 -0.20
N VAL A 62 7.63 4.73 -1.03
CA VAL A 62 8.91 4.88 -1.73
C VAL A 62 10.05 5.07 -0.73
N GLU A 63 9.89 5.91 0.29
CA GLU A 63 10.95 6.10 1.28
C GLU A 63 11.19 4.83 2.11
N GLN A 64 10.12 4.14 2.53
CA GLN A 64 10.25 2.87 3.25
C GLN A 64 10.95 1.81 2.40
N THR A 65 10.53 1.64 1.14
CA THR A 65 11.15 0.68 0.21
C THR A 65 12.60 1.06 -0.14
N ARG A 66 12.92 2.36 -0.25
CA ARG A 66 14.28 2.86 -0.47
C ARG A 66 15.20 2.60 0.74
N ILE A 67 14.71 2.83 1.97
CA ILE A 67 15.45 2.51 3.21
C ILE A 67 15.73 1.01 3.28
N LEU A 68 14.75 0.18 2.94
CA LEU A 68 14.93 -1.27 2.89
C LEU A 68 15.92 -1.71 1.81
N ALA A 69 15.94 -1.02 0.66
CA ALA A 69 16.85 -1.30 -0.45
C ALA A 69 18.30 -0.83 -0.18
N SER A 70 18.49 0.26 0.56
CA SER A 70 19.82 0.83 0.87
C SER A 70 20.49 0.17 2.08
N GLY A 71 19.72 -0.49 2.94
CA GLY A 71 20.25 -1.26 4.06
C GLY A 71 20.94 -2.57 3.66
N THR A 72 21.57 -3.23 4.63
CA THR A 72 22.16 -4.57 4.49
C THR A 72 21.11 -5.70 4.55
N PHE A 73 19.83 -5.38 4.42
CA PHE A 73 18.77 -6.38 4.48
C PHE A 73 18.85 -7.31 3.27
N ASP A 74 18.75 -8.62 3.55
CA ASP A 74 18.53 -9.58 2.49
C ASP A 74 17.12 -9.37 1.86
N PRO A 75 16.92 -9.81 0.61
CA PRO A 75 15.62 -9.70 -0.06
C PRO A 75 14.42 -10.26 0.71
N ALA A 76 14.60 -11.32 1.51
CA ALA A 76 13.50 -11.89 2.29
C ALA A 76 13.07 -10.94 3.43
N LYS A 77 14.03 -10.29 4.09
CA LYS A 77 13.76 -9.25 5.09
C LYS A 77 13.09 -8.02 4.48
N GLN A 78 13.41 -7.66 3.24
CA GLN A 78 12.74 -6.55 2.54
C GLN A 78 11.25 -6.85 2.30
N LEU A 79 10.90 -8.05 1.82
CA LEU A 79 9.50 -8.43 1.64
C LEU A 79 8.74 -8.55 2.98
N ARG A 80 9.38 -9.07 4.03
CA ARG A 80 8.81 -9.11 5.39
C ARG A 80 8.59 -7.73 5.97
N ALA A 81 9.51 -6.79 5.77
CA ALA A 81 9.33 -5.43 6.26
C ALA A 81 8.18 -4.72 5.55
N TYR A 82 8.05 -4.90 4.22
CA TYR A 82 6.93 -4.36 3.46
C TYR A 82 5.57 -4.92 3.90
N THR A 83 5.47 -6.23 4.10
CA THR A 83 4.24 -6.87 4.57
C THR A 83 3.95 -6.54 6.04
N GLY A 84 4.96 -6.55 6.90
CA GLY A 84 4.84 -6.18 8.31
C GLY A 84 4.41 -4.73 8.55
N TYR A 85 4.77 -3.80 7.65
CA TYR A 85 4.22 -2.44 7.67
C TYR A 85 2.70 -2.47 7.54
N TRP A 86 2.17 -3.19 6.55
CA TRP A 86 0.74 -3.31 6.33
C TRP A 86 0.03 -4.09 7.44
N GLU A 87 0.65 -5.16 7.94
CA GLU A 87 0.12 -5.91 9.08
C GLU A 87 -0.10 -4.98 10.28
N LYS A 88 0.89 -4.15 10.61
CA LYS A 88 0.79 -3.16 11.69
C LYS A 88 -0.35 -2.17 11.44
N CYS A 89 -0.37 -1.56 10.25
CA CYS A 89 -1.38 -0.56 9.87
C CYS A 89 -2.82 -1.10 9.86
N ILE A 90 -3.00 -2.38 9.54
CA ILE A 90 -4.29 -3.07 9.54
C ILE A 90 -4.68 -3.43 10.96
N ALA A 91 -3.75 -3.94 11.77
CA ALA A 91 -4.00 -4.33 13.15
C ALA A 91 -4.35 -3.14 14.07
N ASP A 92 -3.72 -1.98 13.87
CA ASP A 92 -3.99 -0.76 14.66
C ASP A 92 -5.06 0.16 14.03
N ALA A 93 -5.62 -0.24 12.88
CA ALA A 93 -6.59 0.51 12.09
C ALA A 93 -6.14 1.93 11.66
N SER A 94 -4.84 2.25 11.74
CA SER A 94 -4.29 3.55 11.31
C SER A 94 -4.37 3.76 9.80
N ALA A 95 -4.22 2.66 9.04
CA ALA A 95 -4.28 2.64 7.59
C ALA A 95 -4.76 1.24 7.14
N PRO A 96 -6.07 0.93 7.28
CA PRO A 96 -6.59 -0.43 7.14
C PRO A 96 -6.59 -0.95 5.69
N PHE A 97 -6.08 -0.17 4.75
CA PHE A 97 -5.93 -0.53 3.34
C PHE A 97 -4.99 0.43 2.63
N CYS A 98 -4.39 -0.03 1.54
CA CYS A 98 -3.64 0.83 0.64
C CYS A 98 -4.55 1.83 -0.09
N VAL A 99 -4.19 3.13 -0.07
CA VAL A 99 -4.91 4.18 -0.82
C VAL A 99 -5.01 3.83 -2.31
N ALA A 100 -3.89 3.53 -2.95
CA ALA A 100 -3.87 3.18 -4.37
C ALA A 100 -4.65 1.90 -4.66
N GLY A 101 -4.58 0.90 -3.77
CA GLY A 101 -5.37 -0.32 -3.86
C GLY A 101 -6.88 -0.05 -3.83
N MET A 102 -7.34 0.84 -2.95
CA MET A 102 -8.74 1.27 -2.89
C MET A 102 -9.16 2.00 -4.17
N LEU A 103 -8.38 3.01 -4.58
CA LEU A 103 -8.68 3.82 -5.75
C LEU A 103 -8.67 3.01 -7.06
N ALA A 104 -7.82 1.98 -7.15
CA ALA A 104 -7.78 1.09 -8.31
C ALA A 104 -9.11 0.36 -8.57
N THR A 105 -9.92 0.11 -7.54
CA THR A 105 -11.26 -0.49 -7.69
C THR A 105 -12.28 0.45 -8.34
N GLU A 106 -12.01 1.76 -8.30
CA GLU A 106 -12.87 2.82 -8.83
C GLU A 106 -12.26 3.50 -10.06
N LEU A 107 -11.13 2.99 -10.57
CA LEU A 107 -10.33 3.58 -11.64
C LEU A 107 -11.14 4.08 -12.84
N PRO A 108 -12.18 3.36 -13.35
CA PRO A 108 -12.99 3.84 -14.48
C PRO A 108 -13.80 5.11 -14.22
N THR A 109 -13.98 5.50 -12.95
CA THR A 109 -14.77 6.67 -12.54
C THR A 109 -13.91 7.81 -12.00
N LEU A 110 -12.60 7.58 -11.85
CA LEU A 110 -11.69 8.61 -11.37
C LEU A 110 -11.41 9.64 -12.47
N PRO A 111 -11.11 10.89 -12.08
CA PRO A 111 -10.45 11.85 -12.98
C PRO A 111 -9.19 11.25 -13.61
N ASP A 112 -8.94 11.52 -14.89
CA ASP A 112 -7.85 10.91 -15.67
C ASP A 112 -6.47 11.09 -15.04
N ASP A 113 -6.23 12.28 -14.49
CA ASP A 113 -5.01 12.64 -13.79
C ASP A 113 -4.83 11.78 -12.53
N LEU A 114 -5.84 11.67 -11.68
CA LEU A 114 -5.81 10.82 -10.48
C LEU A 114 -5.66 9.33 -10.86
N ALA A 115 -6.36 8.88 -11.90
CA ALA A 115 -6.24 7.51 -12.39
C ALA A 115 -4.80 7.19 -12.83
N GLU A 116 -4.10 8.14 -13.46
CA GLU A 116 -2.71 7.94 -13.85
C GLU A 116 -1.76 7.82 -12.65
N HIS A 117 -1.96 8.63 -11.59
CA HIS A 117 -1.16 8.50 -10.37
C HIS A 117 -1.36 7.13 -9.70
N VAL A 118 -2.59 6.59 -9.73
CA VAL A 118 -2.87 5.23 -9.26
C VAL A 118 -2.14 4.19 -10.12
N ARG A 119 -2.13 4.33 -11.45
CA ARG A 119 -1.38 3.42 -12.34
C ARG A 119 0.12 3.48 -12.07
N GLU A 120 0.66 4.67 -11.86
CA GLU A 120 2.08 4.89 -11.60
C GLU A 120 2.50 4.19 -10.30
N HIS A 121 1.72 4.30 -9.22
CA HIS A 121 1.93 3.54 -7.99
C HIS A 121 2.03 2.02 -8.22
N PHE A 122 1.12 1.44 -9.02
CA PHE A 122 1.16 0.02 -9.33
C PHE A 122 2.41 -0.39 -10.13
N ARG A 123 2.83 0.45 -11.10
CA ARG A 123 4.05 0.21 -11.88
C ARG A 123 5.28 0.23 -10.98
N GLU A 124 5.37 1.20 -10.08
CA GLU A 124 6.54 1.37 -9.20
C GLU A 124 6.64 0.28 -8.15
N LEU A 125 5.53 -0.07 -7.51
CA LEU A 125 5.50 -1.17 -6.55
C LEU A 125 5.87 -2.49 -7.22
N SER A 126 5.30 -2.78 -8.40
CA SER A 126 5.65 -3.96 -9.19
C SER A 126 7.14 -3.97 -9.54
N LYS A 127 7.70 -2.82 -9.95
CA LYS A 127 9.12 -2.72 -10.31
C LYS A 127 10.06 -2.92 -9.12
N TRP A 128 9.70 -2.38 -7.96
CA TRP A 128 10.45 -2.60 -6.73
C TRP A 128 10.41 -4.10 -6.34
N LEU A 129 9.23 -4.71 -6.31
CA LEU A 129 9.07 -6.14 -6.01
C LEU A 129 9.86 -7.02 -6.99
N GLU A 130 9.84 -6.72 -8.30
CA GLU A 130 10.62 -7.42 -9.32
C GLU A 130 12.12 -7.34 -9.00
N THR A 131 12.60 -6.18 -8.56
CA THR A 131 14.01 -5.97 -8.18
C THR A 131 14.40 -6.82 -6.98
N VAL A 132 13.55 -6.84 -5.94
CA VAL A 132 13.77 -7.64 -4.72
C VAL A 132 13.79 -9.13 -5.05
N LEU A 133 12.80 -9.61 -5.83
CA LEU A 133 12.69 -11.02 -6.20
C LEU A 133 13.85 -11.47 -7.10
N THR A 134 14.28 -10.63 -8.05
CA THR A 134 15.45 -10.90 -8.90
C THR A 134 16.71 -11.07 -8.05
N LYS A 135 16.95 -10.15 -7.11
CA LYS A 135 18.12 -10.20 -6.22
C LYS A 135 18.07 -11.44 -5.32
N GLY A 136 16.91 -11.78 -4.76
CA GLY A 136 16.79 -12.96 -3.90
C GLY A 136 16.94 -14.27 -4.65
N ALA A 137 16.49 -14.35 -5.91
CA ALA A 137 16.74 -15.50 -6.77
C ALA A 137 18.24 -15.68 -7.06
N GLN A 138 18.93 -14.58 -7.41
CA GLN A 138 20.40 -14.58 -7.63
C GLN A 138 21.18 -15.00 -6.37
N MET A 139 20.68 -14.63 -5.18
CA MET A 139 21.31 -14.94 -3.90
C MET A 139 21.03 -16.34 -3.36
N GLY A 140 20.19 -17.14 -4.00
CA GLY A 140 19.85 -18.47 -3.45
C GLY A 140 18.60 -18.50 -2.57
N LEU A 141 17.96 -17.37 -2.28
CA LEU A 141 16.92 -17.25 -1.25
C LEU A 141 15.52 -17.57 -1.76
N PHE A 142 15.25 -17.23 -3.02
CA PHE A 142 13.95 -17.45 -3.65
C PHE A 142 14.02 -18.50 -4.75
N GLU A 143 12.90 -19.20 -4.96
CA GLU A 143 12.66 -20.09 -6.09
C GLU A 143 11.44 -19.57 -6.86
N LEU A 144 11.71 -18.89 -7.97
CA LEU A 144 10.67 -18.29 -8.81
C LEU A 144 10.15 -19.34 -9.79
N GLN A 145 8.83 -19.47 -9.92
CA GLN A 145 8.19 -20.39 -10.87
C GLN A 145 8.03 -19.74 -12.26
N GLY A 146 7.96 -18.41 -12.30
CA GLY A 146 7.93 -17.61 -13.53
C GLY A 146 9.00 -16.53 -13.59
N SER A 147 8.82 -15.59 -14.51
CA SER A 147 9.65 -14.37 -14.56
C SER A 147 9.49 -13.56 -13.26
N ALA A 148 10.56 -12.91 -12.80
CA ALA A 148 10.50 -12.06 -11.60
C ALA A 148 9.39 -11.00 -11.66
N ARG A 149 9.10 -10.46 -12.85
CA ARG A 149 7.96 -9.54 -13.06
C ARG A 149 6.61 -10.19 -12.74
N LEU A 150 6.35 -11.39 -13.27
CA LEU A 150 5.09 -12.09 -13.03
C LEU A 150 4.92 -12.47 -11.56
N GLU A 151 6.00 -12.89 -10.91
CA GLU A 151 6.02 -13.20 -9.48
C GLU A 151 5.79 -11.94 -8.63
N ALA A 152 6.36 -10.79 -9.03
CA ALA A 152 6.14 -9.51 -8.39
C ALA A 152 4.67 -9.06 -8.48
N GLU A 153 4.07 -9.16 -9.67
CA GLU A 153 2.66 -8.86 -9.89
C GLU A 153 1.74 -9.82 -9.12
N SER A 154 2.10 -11.11 -9.04
CA SER A 154 1.37 -12.11 -8.27
C SER A 154 1.45 -11.85 -6.77
N PHE A 155 2.64 -11.49 -6.25
CA PHE A 155 2.83 -11.12 -4.86
C PHE A 155 2.09 -9.84 -4.50
N MET A 156 2.13 -8.81 -5.36
CA MET A 156 1.35 -7.58 -5.19
C MET A 156 -0.16 -7.87 -5.15
N SER A 157 -0.65 -8.69 -6.08
CA SER A 157 -2.06 -9.12 -6.13
C SER A 157 -2.47 -9.84 -4.85
N MET A 158 -1.62 -10.76 -4.36
CA MET A 158 -1.84 -11.46 -3.10
C MET A 158 -1.90 -10.49 -1.91
N VAL A 159 -1.01 -9.50 -1.82
CA VAL A 159 -0.99 -8.52 -0.72
C VAL A 159 -2.28 -7.69 -0.72
N TYR A 160 -2.72 -7.17 -1.87
CA TYR A 160 -4.00 -6.45 -1.95
C TYR A 160 -5.21 -7.34 -1.71
N GLY A 161 -5.18 -8.59 -2.18
CA GLY A 161 -6.20 -9.60 -1.88
C GLY A 161 -6.27 -9.94 -0.40
N ALA A 162 -5.13 -10.00 0.29
CA ALA A 162 -5.04 -10.24 1.72
C ALA A 162 -5.67 -9.07 2.51
N MET A 163 -5.41 -7.81 2.11
CA MET A 163 -6.06 -6.63 2.70
C MET A 163 -7.58 -6.69 2.54
N LEU A 164 -8.04 -7.06 1.35
CA LEU A 164 -9.47 -7.21 1.05
C LEU A 164 -10.12 -8.31 1.89
N THR A 165 -9.44 -9.45 2.03
CA THR A 165 -9.95 -10.59 2.80
C THR A 165 -10.00 -10.28 4.29
N ALA A 166 -8.93 -9.67 4.83
CA ALA A 166 -8.89 -9.21 6.23
C ALA A 166 -10.03 -8.22 6.53
N ARG A 167 -10.29 -7.29 5.61
CA ARG A 167 -11.44 -6.38 5.70
C ARG A 167 -12.77 -7.15 5.65
N ALA A 168 -12.95 -8.05 4.69
CA ALA A 168 -14.20 -8.77 4.49
C ALA A 168 -14.58 -9.62 5.72
N PHE A 169 -13.58 -10.19 6.41
CA PHE A 169 -13.79 -10.95 7.64
C PHE A 169 -13.73 -10.10 8.91
N SER A 170 -13.38 -8.80 8.80
CA SER A 170 -13.12 -7.94 9.95
C SER A 170 -12.10 -8.54 10.93
N ASP A 171 -11.10 -9.24 10.38
CA ASP A 171 -10.04 -9.90 11.14
C ASP A 171 -8.67 -9.53 10.56
N PRO A 172 -7.88 -8.70 11.28
CA PRO A 172 -6.55 -8.29 10.82
C PRO A 172 -5.56 -9.45 10.71
N LYS A 173 -5.75 -10.56 11.44
CA LYS A 173 -4.85 -11.72 11.40
C LYS A 173 -4.86 -12.42 10.05
N VAL A 174 -5.99 -12.36 9.35
CA VAL A 174 -6.14 -12.95 8.00
C VAL A 174 -5.12 -12.36 7.02
N PHE A 175 -4.78 -11.08 7.16
CA PHE A 175 -3.71 -10.48 6.35
C PHE A 175 -2.37 -11.16 6.61
N ALA A 176 -1.97 -11.25 7.90
CA ALA A 176 -0.72 -11.85 8.32
C ALA A 176 -0.60 -13.32 7.85
N ASP A 177 -1.66 -14.12 8.04
CA ASP A 177 -1.68 -15.53 7.65
C ASP A 177 -1.51 -15.72 6.13
N ILE A 178 -2.19 -14.89 5.31
CA ILE A 178 -2.09 -14.97 3.85
C ILE A 178 -0.69 -14.54 3.38
N VAL A 179 -0.15 -13.43 3.89
CA VAL A 179 1.15 -12.94 3.43
C VAL A 179 2.30 -13.84 3.88
N GLU A 180 2.26 -14.40 5.10
CA GLU A 180 3.26 -15.37 5.56
C GLU A 180 3.19 -16.67 4.76
N SER A 181 1.99 -17.18 4.45
CA SER A 181 1.81 -18.33 3.56
C SER A 181 2.37 -18.05 2.15
N GLY A 182 2.15 -16.86 1.62
CA GLY A 182 2.69 -16.41 0.35
C GLY A 182 4.21 -16.32 0.31
N LEU A 183 4.79 -15.66 1.31
CA LEU A 183 6.24 -15.56 1.49
C LEU A 183 6.88 -16.95 1.62
N GLY A 184 6.26 -17.84 2.40
CA GLY A 184 6.73 -19.22 2.57
C GLY A 184 6.77 -20.03 1.28
N LYS A 185 5.92 -19.72 0.29
CA LYS A 185 5.94 -20.36 -1.03
C LYS A 185 7.05 -19.82 -1.95
N LEU A 186 7.49 -18.58 -1.75
CA LEU A 186 8.59 -17.96 -2.50
C LEU A 186 9.97 -18.34 -1.96
N LEU A 187 10.07 -18.55 -0.64
CA LEU A 187 11.30 -18.94 0.03
C LEU A 187 11.70 -20.38 -0.30
N ARG A 188 12.97 -20.60 -0.62
CA ARG A 188 13.49 -21.97 -0.73
C ARG A 188 13.41 -22.67 0.62
N ARG A 189 12.92 -23.91 0.60
CA ARG A 189 12.68 -24.74 1.81
C ARG A 189 13.91 -24.92 2.72
N ALA A 190 15.13 -24.76 2.20
CA ALA A 190 16.37 -24.94 2.97
C ALA A 190 16.64 -23.83 4.01
N ASP A 191 16.03 -22.64 3.88
CA ASP A 191 16.26 -21.50 4.80
C ASP A 191 15.09 -21.26 5.78
N ALA A 192 13.97 -21.98 5.64
CA ALA A 192 12.79 -21.83 6.50
C ALA A 192 13.02 -22.31 7.95
N GLU A 193 14.10 -23.07 8.18
CA GLU A 193 14.55 -23.57 9.49
C GLU A 193 15.66 -22.71 10.11
N ALA A 194 16.49 -22.02 9.31
CA ALA A 194 17.62 -21.23 9.80
C ALA A 194 17.26 -19.81 10.27
N ILE A 195 16.06 -19.32 9.95
CA ILE A 195 15.63 -17.93 10.24
C ILE A 195 14.67 -17.86 11.44
N ARG A 196 14.29 -19.01 12.02
CA ARG A 196 13.46 -19.10 13.24
C ARG A 196 14.27 -19.17 14.54
N SER A 197 15.60 -19.16 14.47
CA SER A 197 16.50 -19.04 15.64
C SER A 197 17.07 -17.63 15.74
#